data_AF-A0A2K2DFW9-F1
#
_entry.id   AF-A0A2K2DFW9-F1
#
_cell.length_a   1.000
_cell.length_b   1.000
_cell.length_c   1.000
_cell.angle_alpha   90.00
_cell.angle_beta   90.00
_cell.angle_gamma   90.00
#
_symmetry.space_group_name_H-M   'P 1'
#
loop_
_entity.id
_entity.type
_entity.pdbx_description
1 polymer ?
#
loop_
_entity_poly.entity_id
_entity_poly.type
_entity_poly.pdbx_seq_one_letter_code
_entity_poly.pdbx_strand_id
1 'polypeptide(L)'
;MEKRMNDILSVIKPVEDDRNKQLRAIQEIVNSIYFVGALRGATVKPFGSFASNLYAKSGDLDVSVELSTDSNFHTSKEKKQDVLRELMTALEFRGVATYMHFIPTARVPVLQYVSKLFGISCDISINNYPGRIKSRILYWVNTIDERFGDVVLLVKEWARSQNVNDPKNGTLNSYSLSLLVLFHFQTCEPSILPPMKEIYDVNIAGDITGMALYNERHLDEVCMANIAKFRRQNAGKRNESSLLQLITTFFLKFSHLDSYSSDVNIHLHGADQANPGQPTLDGQILLLVCRRSI
;
A
#
# COMPACT_ATOMS: atom_id res chain seq x y z
N MET A 1 16.82 -24.80 1.38
CA MET A 1 15.67 -23.97 0.94
C MET A 1 15.92 -22.50 1.25
N GLU A 2 16.36 -22.17 2.47
CA GLU A 2 16.69 -20.80 2.90
C GLU A 2 17.68 -20.07 1.97
N LYS A 3 18.77 -20.72 1.54
CA LYS A 3 19.70 -20.16 0.53
C LYS A 3 18.96 -19.68 -0.73
N ARG A 4 18.05 -20.49 -1.28
CA ARG A 4 17.28 -20.14 -2.49
C ARG A 4 16.35 -18.94 -2.26
N MET A 5 15.78 -18.80 -1.06
CA MET A 5 14.95 -17.64 -0.73
C MET A 5 15.78 -16.36 -0.69
N ASN A 6 16.97 -16.42 -0.10
CA ASN A 6 17.91 -15.30 -0.10
C ASN A 6 18.38 -14.96 -1.52
N ASP A 7 18.61 -15.98 -2.36
CA ASP A 7 18.92 -15.77 -3.78
C ASP A 7 17.76 -15.04 -4.51
N ILE A 8 16.50 -15.45 -4.30
CA ILE A 8 15.32 -14.76 -4.85
C ILE A 8 15.26 -13.31 -4.36
N LEU A 9 15.39 -13.08 -3.04
CA LEU A 9 15.40 -11.74 -2.46
C LEU A 9 16.49 -10.86 -3.06
N SER A 10 17.68 -11.41 -3.30
CA SER A 10 18.80 -10.66 -3.90
C SER A 10 18.50 -10.17 -5.33
N VAL A 11 17.61 -10.87 -6.04
CA VAL A 11 17.19 -10.53 -7.40
C VAL A 11 16.04 -9.52 -7.40
N ILE A 12 15.08 -9.66 -6.46
CA ILE A 12 13.86 -8.84 -6.46
C ILE A 12 13.99 -7.57 -5.62
N LYS A 13 14.85 -7.54 -4.59
CA LYS A 13 15.04 -6.33 -3.77
C LYS A 13 15.69 -5.22 -4.61
N PRO A 14 15.19 -3.98 -4.51
CA PRO A 14 15.78 -2.85 -5.22
C PRO A 14 17.15 -2.52 -4.62
N VAL A 15 18.09 -2.13 -5.49
CA VAL A 15 19.36 -1.53 -5.08
C VAL A 15 19.29 0.00 -5.17
N GLU A 16 20.34 0.68 -4.71
CA GLU A 16 20.39 2.14 -4.66
C GLU A 16 20.16 2.80 -6.03
N ASP A 17 20.64 2.20 -7.12
CA ASP A 17 20.37 2.72 -8.47
C ASP A 17 18.89 2.63 -8.85
N ASP A 18 18.19 1.56 -8.46
CA ASP A 18 16.75 1.42 -8.72
C ASP A 18 15.97 2.51 -7.97
N ARG A 19 16.33 2.75 -6.69
CA ARG A 19 15.78 3.86 -5.90
C ARG A 19 16.03 5.21 -6.56
N ASN A 20 17.25 5.44 -7.06
CA ASN A 20 17.60 6.69 -7.74
C ASN A 20 16.85 6.88 -9.06
N LYS A 21 16.53 5.81 -9.80
CA LYS A 21 15.66 5.90 -10.98
C LYS A 21 14.23 6.28 -10.60
N GLN A 22 13.68 5.69 -9.53
CA GLN A 22 12.36 6.04 -9.00
C GLN A 22 12.28 7.54 -8.61
N LEU A 23 13.28 8.03 -7.86
CA LEU A 23 13.35 9.45 -7.47
C LEU A 23 13.45 10.39 -8.68
N ARG A 24 14.22 10.00 -9.71
CA ARG A 24 14.33 10.79 -10.95
C ARG A 24 13.04 10.76 -11.77
N ALA A 25 12.32 9.64 -11.82
CA ALA A 25 11.00 9.56 -12.45
C ALA A 25 9.97 10.46 -11.72
N ILE A 26 10.01 10.53 -10.39
CA ILE A 26 9.21 11.53 -9.63
C ILE A 26 9.58 12.95 -10.07
N GLN A 27 10.87 13.26 -10.23
CA GLN A 27 11.30 14.57 -10.70
C GLN A 27 10.83 14.89 -12.14
N GLU A 28 10.73 13.89 -13.02
CA GLU A 28 10.12 14.07 -14.35
C GLU A 28 8.67 14.53 -14.22
N ILE A 29 7.90 13.94 -13.32
CA ILE A 29 6.50 14.33 -13.04
C ILE A 29 6.45 15.74 -12.47
N VAL A 30 7.27 16.05 -11.46
CA VAL A 30 7.39 17.40 -10.88
C VAL A 30 7.67 18.45 -11.97
N ASN A 31 8.58 18.14 -12.88
CA ASN A 31 8.91 19.05 -13.97
C ASN A 31 7.75 19.20 -14.98
N SER A 32 6.91 18.19 -15.15
CA SER A 32 5.75 18.23 -16.05
C SER A 32 4.57 19.01 -15.47
N ILE A 33 4.34 18.95 -14.15
CA ILE A 33 3.20 19.66 -13.55
C ILE A 33 3.33 21.19 -13.68
N TYR A 34 4.54 21.74 -13.81
CA TYR A 34 4.75 23.18 -14.04
C TYR A 34 4.11 23.71 -15.33
N PHE A 35 3.89 22.84 -16.32
CA PHE A 35 3.26 23.21 -17.59
C PHE A 35 1.73 23.15 -17.55
N VAL A 36 1.16 22.71 -16.42
CA VAL A 36 -0.28 22.56 -16.24
C VAL A 36 -0.77 23.67 -15.32
N GLY A 37 -1.52 24.63 -15.86
CA GLY A 37 -2.01 25.79 -15.10
C GLY A 37 -2.83 25.39 -13.87
N ALA A 38 -3.66 24.35 -13.99
CA ALA A 38 -4.47 23.82 -12.88
C ALA A 38 -3.63 23.17 -11.75
N LEU A 39 -2.35 22.87 -11.99
CA LEU A 39 -1.43 22.27 -11.04
C LEU A 39 -0.44 23.28 -10.43
N ARG A 40 -0.67 24.58 -10.61
CA ARG A 40 0.18 25.61 -9.99
C ARG A 40 0.17 25.46 -8.47
N GLY A 41 1.35 25.30 -7.87
CA GLY A 41 1.53 25.08 -6.43
C GLY A 41 1.24 23.65 -5.96
N ALA A 42 0.84 22.75 -6.86
CA ALA A 42 0.62 21.35 -6.50
C ALA A 42 1.92 20.68 -6.06
N THR A 43 1.81 19.65 -5.22
CA THR A 43 2.94 18.83 -4.77
C THR A 43 2.82 17.41 -5.30
N VAL A 44 3.94 16.80 -5.65
CA VAL A 44 4.00 15.42 -6.13
C VAL A 44 4.46 14.54 -4.98
N LYS A 45 3.62 13.58 -4.58
CA LYS A 45 3.90 12.73 -3.41
C LYS A 45 3.79 11.25 -3.80
N PRO A 46 4.86 10.45 -3.61
CA PRO A 46 4.78 9.02 -3.86
C PRO A 46 3.85 8.35 -2.83
N PHE A 47 3.22 7.27 -3.26
CA PHE A 47 2.55 6.32 -2.38
C PHE A 47 2.87 4.88 -2.84
N GLY A 48 2.01 3.93 -2.49
CA GLY A 48 2.13 2.54 -2.89
C GLY A 48 3.34 1.83 -2.30
N SER A 49 3.90 0.93 -3.10
CA SER A 49 4.99 0.04 -2.70
C SER A 49 6.32 0.77 -2.49
N PHE A 50 6.59 1.83 -3.27
CA PHE A 50 7.79 2.65 -3.13
C PHE A 50 7.78 3.41 -1.79
N ALA A 51 6.68 4.10 -1.47
CA ALA A 51 6.57 4.85 -0.22
C ALA A 51 6.52 3.96 1.05
N SER A 52 6.06 2.72 0.93
CA SER A 52 6.04 1.74 2.03
C SER A 52 7.35 0.96 2.20
N ASN A 53 8.31 1.15 1.28
CA ASN A 53 9.54 0.35 1.20
C ASN A 53 9.26 -1.17 1.03
N LEU A 54 8.19 -1.50 0.28
CA LEU A 54 7.72 -2.85 -0.05
C LEU A 54 7.68 -3.08 -1.58
N TYR A 55 8.51 -2.35 -2.32
CA TYR A 55 8.63 -2.42 -3.78
C TYR A 55 9.71 -3.41 -4.19
N ALA A 56 9.46 -4.11 -5.29
CA ALA A 56 10.47 -4.88 -5.99
C ALA A 56 11.21 -3.98 -6.98
N LYS A 57 12.35 -4.45 -7.48
CA LYS A 57 13.14 -3.77 -8.53
C LYS A 57 12.30 -3.36 -9.74
N SER A 58 11.40 -4.24 -10.18
CA SER A 58 10.48 -4.00 -11.31
C SER A 58 9.14 -3.41 -10.89
N GLY A 59 9.04 -2.88 -9.67
CA GLY A 59 7.78 -2.35 -9.13
C GLY A 59 7.38 -1.02 -9.75
N ASP A 60 6.07 -0.83 -9.90
CA ASP A 60 5.48 0.42 -10.39
C ASP A 60 5.70 1.58 -9.42
N LEU A 61 5.68 2.79 -9.97
CA LEU A 61 5.77 4.05 -9.24
C LEU A 61 4.39 4.68 -9.10
N ASP A 62 3.80 4.54 -7.91
CA ASP A 62 2.53 5.17 -7.57
C ASP A 62 2.75 6.62 -7.08
N VAL A 63 2.09 7.59 -7.73
CA VAL A 63 2.24 9.01 -7.42
C VAL A 63 0.89 9.71 -7.30
N SER A 64 0.75 10.52 -6.26
CA SER A 64 -0.38 11.40 -6.07
C SER A 64 0.06 12.85 -6.29
N VAL A 65 -0.62 13.55 -7.18
CA VAL A 65 -0.48 15.00 -7.32
C VAL A 65 -1.50 15.66 -6.40
N GLU A 66 -0.99 16.34 -5.38
CA GLU A 66 -1.78 17.03 -4.38
C GLU A 66 -2.00 18.48 -4.81
N LEU A 67 -3.23 18.83 -5.15
CA LEU A 67 -3.59 20.19 -5.56
C LEU A 67 -3.38 21.18 -4.41
N SER A 68 -2.85 22.37 -4.74
CA SER A 68 -2.79 23.48 -3.79
C SER A 68 -4.20 24.05 -3.61
N THR A 69 -4.91 23.62 -2.58
CA THR A 69 -6.19 24.21 -2.20
C THR A 69 -6.09 24.87 -0.83
N ASP A 70 -6.36 26.18 -0.77
CA ASP A 70 -6.51 26.97 0.46
C ASP A 70 -7.82 26.65 1.23
N SER A 71 -8.56 25.62 0.84
CA SER A 71 -9.85 25.31 1.46
C SER A 71 -10.17 23.82 1.45
N ASN A 72 -10.85 23.40 2.52
CA ASN A 72 -11.26 22.05 2.91
C ASN A 72 -12.22 21.34 1.94
N PHE A 73 -12.22 21.66 0.64
CA PHE A 73 -13.17 21.10 -0.32
C PHE A 73 -12.63 19.86 -1.02
N HIS A 74 -13.47 18.82 -1.04
CA HIS A 74 -13.24 17.64 -1.86
C HIS A 74 -13.20 18.01 -3.35
N THR A 75 -12.09 17.71 -4.02
CA THR A 75 -11.99 17.83 -5.48
C THR A 75 -12.90 16.81 -6.15
N SER A 76 -13.82 17.26 -7.01
CA SER A 76 -14.74 16.38 -7.75
C SER A 76 -14.00 15.41 -8.67
N LYS A 77 -14.64 14.28 -8.99
CA LYS A 77 -14.05 13.27 -9.89
C LYS A 77 -13.77 13.85 -11.27
N GLU A 78 -14.69 14.68 -11.77
CA GLU A 78 -14.60 15.35 -13.06
C GLU A 78 -13.39 16.28 -13.10
N LYS A 79 -13.20 17.09 -12.05
CA LYS A 79 -12.03 17.98 -11.98
C LYS A 79 -10.72 17.21 -11.92
N LYS A 80 -10.68 16.07 -11.20
CA LYS A 80 -9.50 15.18 -11.20
C LYS A 80 -9.23 14.62 -12.59
N GLN A 81 -10.27 14.22 -13.33
CA GLN A 81 -10.13 13.71 -14.69
C GLN A 81 -9.60 14.80 -15.64
N ASP A 82 -10.14 16.02 -15.58
CA ASP A 82 -9.69 17.13 -16.42
C ASP A 82 -8.21 17.46 -16.19
N VAL A 83 -7.81 17.54 -14.93
CA VAL A 83 -6.40 17.77 -14.55
C VAL A 83 -5.48 16.65 -15.05
N LEU A 84 -5.92 15.39 -14.98
CA LEU A 84 -5.14 14.27 -15.51
C LEU A 84 -5.02 14.34 -17.04
N ARG A 85 -6.05 14.80 -17.77
CA ARG A 85 -5.95 15.03 -19.22
C ARG A 85 -4.97 16.14 -19.56
N GLU A 86 -4.98 17.24 -18.82
CA GLU A 86 -4.00 18.32 -19.01
C GLU A 86 -2.56 17.83 -18.73
N LEU A 87 -2.38 17.03 -17.67
CA LEU A 87 -1.09 16.44 -17.34
C LEU A 87 -0.62 15.42 -18.38
N MET A 88 -1.54 14.62 -18.94
CA MET A 88 -1.28 13.71 -20.04
C MET A 88 -0.66 14.46 -21.23
N THR A 89 -1.28 15.57 -21.67
CA THR A 89 -0.75 16.43 -22.74
C THR A 89 0.63 17.01 -22.40
N ALA A 90 0.85 17.43 -21.15
CA ALA A 90 2.14 17.96 -20.72
C ALA A 90 3.25 16.90 -20.74
N LEU A 91 2.95 15.66 -20.34
CA LEU A 91 3.89 14.54 -20.37
C LEU A 91 4.28 14.16 -21.81
N GLU A 92 3.32 14.20 -22.74
CA GLU A 92 3.55 13.98 -24.18
C GLU A 92 4.42 15.09 -24.78
N PHE A 93 4.05 16.35 -24.53
CA PHE A 93 4.79 17.51 -25.04
C PHE A 93 6.24 17.51 -24.58
N ARG A 94 6.50 17.10 -23.33
CA ARG A 94 7.86 16.97 -22.79
C ARG A 94 8.60 15.71 -23.26
N GLY A 95 7.93 14.79 -23.95
CA GLY A 95 8.53 13.55 -24.46
C GLY A 95 9.03 12.59 -23.38
N VAL A 96 8.48 12.68 -22.15
CA VAL A 96 8.91 11.85 -21.00
C VAL A 96 8.12 10.55 -20.87
N ALA A 97 6.98 10.43 -21.56
CA ALA A 97 6.09 9.29 -21.47
C ALA A 97 6.12 8.40 -22.72
N THR A 98 6.01 7.09 -22.49
CA THR A 98 5.69 6.05 -23.48
C THR A 98 4.55 5.20 -22.94
N TYR A 99 3.83 4.48 -23.81
CA TYR A 99 2.73 3.58 -23.41
C TYR A 99 1.72 4.21 -22.43
N MET A 100 1.19 5.36 -22.79
CA MET A 100 0.30 6.12 -21.91
C MET A 100 -1.15 5.66 -22.04
N HIS A 101 -1.82 5.48 -20.91
CA HIS A 101 -3.19 5.00 -20.83
C HIS A 101 -3.94 5.68 -19.69
N PHE A 102 -5.05 6.35 -20.03
CA PHE A 102 -5.89 7.04 -19.05
C PHE A 102 -7.09 6.18 -18.65
N ILE A 103 -7.30 6.00 -17.35
CA ILE A 103 -8.39 5.20 -16.75
C ILE A 103 -9.33 6.14 -15.97
N PRO A 104 -10.30 6.80 -16.64
CA PRO A 104 -11.20 7.76 -15.99
C PRO A 104 -12.32 7.10 -15.18
N THR A 105 -12.71 5.88 -15.53
CA THR A 105 -13.91 5.20 -14.98
C THR A 105 -13.68 4.59 -13.60
N ALA A 106 -12.43 4.29 -13.25
CA ALA A 106 -12.06 3.75 -11.94
C ALA A 106 -12.55 4.63 -10.78
N ARG A 107 -12.68 4.03 -9.59
CA ARG A 107 -13.06 4.74 -8.35
C ARG A 107 -12.17 5.94 -8.08
N VAL A 108 -10.87 5.78 -8.30
CA VAL A 108 -9.89 6.86 -8.35
C VAL A 108 -9.39 6.90 -9.79
N PRO A 109 -9.63 7.98 -10.56
CA PRO A 109 -9.07 8.13 -11.89
C PRO A 109 -7.54 8.06 -11.86
N VAL A 110 -6.95 7.31 -12.79
CA VAL A 110 -5.49 7.09 -12.87
C VAL A 110 -5.00 7.35 -14.29
N LEU A 111 -3.89 8.05 -14.42
CA LEU A 111 -3.10 8.14 -15.65
C LEU A 111 -1.88 7.22 -15.51
N GLN A 112 -1.81 6.18 -16.34
CA GLN A 112 -0.70 5.24 -16.38
C GLN A 112 0.22 5.58 -17.54
N TYR A 113 1.54 5.51 -17.35
CA TYR A 113 2.52 5.64 -18.43
C TYR A 113 3.83 4.96 -18.04
N VAL A 114 4.72 4.74 -19.01
CA VAL A 114 6.10 4.29 -18.77
C VAL A 114 7.05 5.46 -19.00
N SER A 115 7.85 5.80 -17.98
CA SER A 115 8.94 6.78 -18.13
C SER A 115 9.88 6.34 -19.23
N LYS A 116 10.01 7.18 -20.27
CA LYS A 116 10.83 6.88 -21.44
C LYS A 116 12.30 6.71 -21.09
N LEU A 117 12.80 7.48 -20.12
CA LEU A 117 14.21 7.49 -19.74
C LEU A 117 14.56 6.32 -18.81
N PHE A 118 13.64 5.95 -17.90
CA PHE A 118 13.94 4.97 -16.85
C PHE A 118 13.30 3.60 -17.06
N GLY A 119 12.34 3.48 -17.99
CA GLY A 119 11.58 2.24 -18.19
C GLY A 119 10.70 1.86 -17.00
N ILE A 120 10.32 2.84 -16.17
CA ILE A 120 9.50 2.65 -14.96
C ILE A 120 8.05 2.92 -15.31
N SER A 121 7.17 1.96 -15.00
CA SER A 121 5.72 2.16 -15.02
C SER A 121 5.32 3.11 -13.90
N CYS A 122 4.53 4.13 -14.23
CA CYS A 122 4.10 5.17 -13.33
C CYS A 122 2.57 5.29 -13.35
N ASP A 123 1.96 5.29 -12.16
CA ASP A 123 0.53 5.47 -11.96
C ASP A 123 0.28 6.81 -11.24
N ILE A 124 -0.27 7.79 -11.97
CA ILE A 124 -0.56 9.13 -11.44
C ILE A 124 -2.05 9.26 -11.09
N SER A 125 -2.33 9.72 -9.88
CA SER A 125 -3.67 10.09 -9.42
C SER A 125 -3.67 11.49 -8.80
N ILE A 126 -4.86 12.08 -8.61
CA ILE A 126 -5.01 13.42 -8.01
C ILE A 126 -5.64 13.31 -6.61
N ASN A 127 -5.01 13.95 -5.62
CA ASN A 127 -5.48 13.99 -4.23
C ASN A 127 -5.85 12.60 -3.68
N ASN A 128 -4.97 11.61 -3.84
CA ASN A 128 -5.17 10.23 -3.40
C ASN A 128 -4.70 10.01 -1.95
N TYR A 129 -5.27 10.80 -1.04
CA TYR A 129 -5.00 10.69 0.39
C TYR A 129 -5.21 9.26 0.96
N PRO A 130 -6.25 8.48 0.57
CA PRO A 130 -6.40 7.09 1.03
C PRO A 130 -5.24 6.17 0.62
N GLY A 131 -4.68 6.34 -0.58
CA GLY A 131 -3.49 5.57 -1.00
C GLY A 131 -2.28 5.93 -0.16
N ARG A 132 -2.08 7.23 0.07
CA ARG A 132 -0.94 7.76 0.85
C ARG A 132 -0.94 7.30 2.30
N ILE A 133 -2.08 7.35 3.00
CA ILE A 133 -2.16 6.92 4.40
C ILE A 133 -1.92 5.41 4.54
N LYS A 134 -2.47 4.59 3.63
CA LYS A 134 -2.24 3.13 3.62
C LYS A 134 -0.76 2.78 3.47
N SER A 135 -0.07 3.47 2.56
CA SER A 135 1.37 3.27 2.35
C SER A 135 2.19 3.68 3.56
N ARG A 136 1.80 4.75 4.26
CA ARG A 136 2.45 5.18 5.50
C ARG A 136 2.23 4.18 6.64
N ILE A 137 1.02 3.63 6.77
CA ILE A 137 0.75 2.55 7.74
C ILE A 137 1.66 1.34 7.47
N LEU A 138 1.74 0.89 6.21
CA LEU A 138 2.62 -0.22 5.84
C LEU A 138 4.11 0.13 6.03
N TYR A 139 4.51 1.37 5.80
CA TYR A 139 5.86 1.84 6.09
C TYR A 139 6.19 1.65 7.57
N TRP A 140 5.36 2.17 8.48
CA TRP A 140 5.59 2.04 9.91
C TRP A 140 5.66 0.58 10.34
N VAL A 141 4.74 -0.26 9.86
CA VAL A 141 4.77 -1.71 10.11
C VAL A 141 6.08 -2.35 9.63
N ASN A 142 6.50 -2.03 8.41
CA ASN A 142 7.76 -2.51 7.83
C ASN A 142 8.99 -2.04 8.63
N THR A 143 8.90 -0.90 9.31
CA THR A 143 9.99 -0.45 10.18
C THR A 143 10.11 -1.27 11.47
N ILE A 144 9.11 -2.05 11.90
CA ILE A 144 9.11 -2.76 13.19
C ILE A 144 10.07 -3.96 13.16
N ASP A 145 9.97 -4.80 12.12
CA ASP A 145 10.81 -5.98 11.91
C ASP A 145 11.14 -6.15 10.42
N GLU A 146 12.44 -6.23 10.09
CA GLU A 146 12.93 -6.27 8.70
C GLU A 146 12.44 -7.50 7.91
N ARG A 147 12.11 -8.61 8.59
CA ARG A 147 11.60 -9.83 7.94
C ARG A 147 10.23 -9.59 7.31
N PHE A 148 9.48 -8.59 7.77
CA PHE A 148 8.16 -8.26 7.23
C PHE A 148 8.23 -7.94 5.74
N GLY A 149 9.12 -7.01 5.35
CA GLY A 149 9.29 -6.64 3.95
C GLY A 149 9.70 -7.83 3.09
N ASP A 150 10.56 -8.69 3.62
CA ASP A 150 11.07 -9.87 2.91
C ASP A 150 9.96 -10.89 2.64
N VAL A 151 9.13 -11.18 3.65
CA VAL A 151 7.97 -12.06 3.48
C VAL A 151 6.96 -11.44 2.52
N VAL A 152 6.68 -10.13 2.61
CA VAL A 152 5.77 -9.45 1.66
C VAL A 152 6.26 -9.60 0.22
N LEU A 153 7.55 -9.37 -0.04
CA LEU A 153 8.11 -9.48 -1.39
C LEU A 153 8.03 -10.92 -1.92
N LEU A 154 8.35 -11.92 -1.08
CA LEU A 154 8.29 -13.33 -1.48
C LEU A 154 6.86 -13.81 -1.71
N VAL A 155 5.90 -13.39 -0.88
CA VAL A 155 4.48 -13.69 -1.06
C VAL A 155 3.93 -13.01 -2.32
N LYS A 156 4.31 -11.76 -2.59
CA LYS A 156 3.91 -11.06 -3.83
C LYS A 156 4.45 -11.76 -5.07
N GLU A 157 5.71 -12.20 -5.03
CA GLU A 157 6.34 -12.90 -6.16
C GLU A 157 5.74 -14.29 -6.39
N TRP A 158 5.47 -15.04 -5.31
CA TRP A 158 4.70 -16.27 -5.38
C TRP A 158 3.32 -16.02 -5.98
N ALA A 159 2.56 -15.06 -5.46
CA ALA A 159 1.20 -14.77 -5.91
C ALA A 159 1.16 -14.36 -7.38
N ARG A 160 2.16 -13.59 -7.84
CA ARG A 160 2.34 -13.24 -9.25
C ARG A 160 2.60 -14.49 -10.10
N SER A 161 3.47 -15.39 -9.66
CA SER A 161 3.75 -16.65 -10.38
C SER A 161 2.54 -17.59 -10.49
N GLN A 162 1.60 -17.48 -9.54
CA GLN A 162 0.36 -18.27 -9.51
C GLN A 162 -0.83 -17.52 -10.14
N ASN A 163 -0.64 -16.32 -10.69
CA ASN A 163 -1.70 -15.47 -11.24
C ASN A 163 -2.80 -15.10 -10.23
N VAL A 164 -2.46 -14.94 -8.94
CA VAL A 164 -3.38 -14.54 -7.86
C VAL A 164 -3.06 -13.14 -7.28
N ASN A 165 -2.32 -12.33 -8.05
CA ASN A 165 -2.00 -10.93 -7.74
C ASN A 165 -2.36 -10.02 -8.94
N ASP A 166 -3.59 -10.14 -9.42
CA ASP A 166 -4.15 -9.38 -10.53
C ASP A 166 -5.60 -8.94 -10.23
N PRO A 167 -5.78 -7.77 -9.61
CA PRO A 167 -7.11 -7.27 -9.27
C PRO A 167 -7.97 -6.95 -10.49
N LYS A 168 -7.40 -6.76 -11.68
CA LYS A 168 -8.18 -6.53 -12.91
C LYS A 168 -8.94 -7.80 -13.31
N ASN A 169 -8.43 -8.97 -12.91
CA ASN A 169 -9.02 -10.27 -13.14
C ASN A 169 -9.69 -10.86 -11.89
N GLY A 170 -10.04 -10.03 -10.90
CA GLY A 170 -10.81 -10.44 -9.72
C GLY A 170 -10.02 -11.21 -8.66
N THR A 171 -8.68 -11.18 -8.70
CA THR A 171 -7.83 -11.79 -7.67
C THR A 171 -7.33 -10.73 -6.66
N LEU A 172 -6.51 -11.14 -5.69
CA LEU A 172 -5.99 -10.23 -4.66
C LEU A 172 -5.12 -9.13 -5.29
N ASN A 173 -5.09 -7.96 -4.65
CA ASN A 173 -4.09 -6.95 -4.95
C ASN A 173 -2.92 -7.03 -3.97
N SER A 174 -1.81 -6.36 -4.31
CA SER A 174 -0.60 -6.35 -3.49
C SER A 174 -0.80 -5.75 -2.09
N TYR A 175 -1.76 -4.84 -1.90
CA TYR A 175 -2.10 -4.31 -0.57
C TYR A 175 -2.79 -5.39 0.29
N SER A 176 -3.74 -6.13 -0.28
CA SER A 176 -4.39 -7.27 0.39
C SER A 176 -3.38 -8.34 0.79
N LEU A 177 -2.41 -8.68 -0.07
CA LEU A 177 -1.33 -9.61 0.27
C LEU A 177 -0.47 -9.10 1.44
N SER A 178 -0.10 -7.80 1.46
CA SER A 178 0.62 -7.21 2.59
C SER A 178 -0.18 -7.28 3.89
N LEU A 179 -1.50 -7.13 3.84
CA LEU A 179 -2.36 -7.27 5.02
C LEU A 179 -2.43 -8.71 5.54
N LEU A 180 -2.41 -9.73 4.66
CA LEU A 180 -2.33 -11.13 5.08
C LEU A 180 -1.00 -11.42 5.79
N VAL A 181 0.11 -10.88 5.28
CA VAL A 181 1.42 -11.00 5.94
C VAL A 181 1.43 -10.28 7.29
N LEU A 182 0.84 -9.08 7.36
CA LEU A 182 0.69 -8.33 8.60
C LEU A 182 -0.06 -9.15 9.65
N PHE A 183 -1.22 -9.70 9.29
CA PHE A 183 -2.01 -10.55 10.16
C PHE A 183 -1.23 -11.79 10.61
N HIS A 184 -0.49 -12.43 9.69
CA HIS A 184 0.35 -13.57 10.02
C HIS A 184 1.37 -13.21 11.11
N PHE A 185 2.08 -12.08 10.95
CA PHE A 185 3.08 -11.60 11.90
C PHE A 185 2.49 -11.19 13.27
N GLN A 186 1.28 -10.64 13.30
CA GLN A 186 0.56 -10.35 14.55
C GLN A 186 0.17 -11.62 15.31
N THR A 187 -0.05 -12.72 14.59
CA THR A 187 -0.53 -14.01 15.13
C THR A 187 0.57 -15.09 15.13
N CYS A 188 1.83 -14.69 15.01
CA CYS A 188 2.97 -15.54 15.35
C CYS A 188 3.07 -15.69 16.87
N GLU A 189 3.70 -16.75 17.35
CA GLU A 189 3.99 -16.96 18.76
C GLU A 189 5.50 -17.15 18.96
N PRO A 190 6.20 -16.22 19.66
CA PRO A 190 5.72 -14.92 20.14
C PRO A 190 5.28 -13.98 18.99
N SER A 191 4.38 -13.04 19.26
CA SER A 191 3.92 -12.07 18.26
C SER A 191 5.06 -11.16 17.77
N ILE A 192 5.16 -10.95 16.44
CA ILE A 192 6.20 -10.11 15.83
C ILE A 192 5.74 -8.65 15.75
N LEU A 193 4.47 -8.45 15.41
CA LEU A 193 3.87 -7.12 15.24
C LEU A 193 2.80 -6.88 16.31
N PRO A 194 2.71 -5.66 16.87
CA PRO A 194 1.63 -5.34 17.79
C PRO A 194 0.26 -5.27 17.09
N PRO A 195 -0.83 -5.28 17.86
CA PRO A 195 -2.14 -4.83 17.38
C PRO A 195 -2.05 -3.45 16.73
N MET A 196 -2.75 -3.24 15.61
CA MET A 196 -2.62 -1.97 14.85
C MET A 196 -2.98 -0.72 15.65
N LYS A 197 -3.92 -0.84 16.61
CA LYS A 197 -4.29 0.24 17.54
C LYS A 197 -3.13 0.74 18.40
N GLU A 198 -2.12 -0.09 18.65
CA GLU A 198 -0.95 0.31 19.43
C GLU A 198 0.06 1.08 18.59
N ILE A 199 0.02 0.95 17.25
CA ILE A 199 0.84 1.72 16.32
C ILE A 199 0.12 3.03 15.97
N TYR A 200 -1.16 2.91 15.63
CA TYR A 200 -2.00 3.96 15.07
C TYR A 200 -3.37 3.95 15.76
N ASP A 201 -3.51 4.79 16.79
CA ASP A 201 -4.73 4.95 17.61
C ASP A 201 -5.59 6.12 17.11
N VAL A 202 -5.84 6.17 15.80
CA VAL A 202 -6.74 7.16 15.21
C VAL A 202 -8.03 6.43 14.85
N ASN A 203 -9.16 6.98 15.27
CA ASN A 203 -10.46 6.31 15.20
C ASN A 203 -10.87 6.12 13.72
N ILE A 204 -10.58 4.93 13.18
CA ILE A 204 -10.75 4.59 11.75
C ILE A 204 -12.18 4.88 11.27
N ALA A 205 -13.20 4.74 12.12
CA ALA A 205 -14.59 5.00 11.73
C ALA A 205 -15.00 6.48 11.76
N GLY A 206 -14.43 7.29 12.66
CA GLY A 206 -14.72 8.73 12.75
C GLY A 206 -13.95 9.55 11.72
N ASP A 207 -12.70 9.17 11.47
CA ASP A 207 -11.73 9.99 10.75
C ASP A 207 -11.60 9.65 9.26
N ILE A 208 -12.17 8.51 8.82
CA ILE A 208 -12.41 8.23 7.38
C ILE A 208 -13.44 9.21 6.80
N THR A 209 -14.32 9.78 7.62
CA THR A 209 -15.36 10.73 7.19
C THR A 209 -14.88 12.18 7.25
N GLY A 210 -13.81 12.46 8.00
CA GLY A 210 -13.21 13.79 8.19
C GLY A 210 -11.81 13.95 7.60
N MET A 211 -11.49 13.25 6.50
CA MET A 211 -10.15 13.17 5.85
C MET A 211 -9.62 14.49 5.23
N ALA A 212 -9.91 15.64 5.83
CA ALA A 212 -9.23 16.89 5.54
C ALA A 212 -8.25 17.19 6.70
N LEU A 213 -6.95 17.00 6.44
CA LEU A 213 -5.83 17.56 7.22
C LEU A 213 -5.43 16.84 8.54
N TYR A 214 -4.99 15.58 8.47
CA TYR A 214 -4.00 15.13 9.47
C TYR A 214 -2.62 15.62 9.06
N ASN A 215 -1.90 16.25 9.99
CA ASN A 215 -0.51 16.62 9.77
C ASN A 215 0.33 15.35 9.70
N GLU A 216 0.72 14.97 8.49
CA GLU A 216 1.57 13.80 8.22
C GLU A 216 2.81 13.74 9.09
N ARG A 217 3.47 14.87 9.38
CA ARG A 217 4.65 14.88 10.25
C ARG A 217 4.31 14.49 11.67
N HIS A 218 3.26 15.08 12.23
CA HIS A 218 2.78 14.74 13.56
C HIS A 218 2.43 13.26 13.68
N LEU A 219 1.81 12.72 12.63
CA LEU A 219 1.43 11.32 12.62
C LEU A 219 2.64 10.38 12.53
N ASP A 220 3.66 10.73 11.75
CA ASP A 220 4.94 10.00 11.76
C ASP A 220 5.57 10.03 13.17
N GLU A 221 5.59 11.17 13.83
CA GLU A 221 6.15 11.31 15.19
C GLU A 221 5.43 10.41 16.20
N VAL A 222 4.10 10.43 16.20
CA VAL A 222 3.28 9.61 17.12
C VAL A 222 3.49 8.12 16.86
N CYS A 223 3.39 7.68 15.60
CA CYS A 223 3.55 6.26 15.26
C CYS A 223 4.97 5.76 15.54
N MET A 224 6.00 6.56 15.27
CA MET A 224 7.39 6.19 15.57
C MET A 224 7.65 6.12 17.08
N ALA A 225 7.05 7.02 17.88
CA ALA A 225 7.14 6.96 19.34
C ALA A 225 6.46 5.68 19.89
N ASN A 226 5.29 5.33 19.35
CA ASN A 226 4.57 4.11 19.69
C ASN A 226 5.37 2.84 19.34
N ILE A 227 5.97 2.79 18.14
CA ILE A 227 6.84 1.68 17.72
C ILE A 227 8.06 1.56 18.64
N ALA A 228 8.70 2.68 18.99
CA ALA A 228 9.82 2.68 19.92
C ALA A 228 9.41 2.17 21.32
N LYS A 229 8.22 2.53 21.79
CA LYS A 229 7.65 2.02 23.04
C LYS A 229 7.42 0.50 22.97
N PHE A 230 6.78 0.01 21.91
CA PHE A 230 6.55 -1.42 21.69
C PHE A 230 7.86 -2.21 21.69
N ARG A 231 8.88 -1.73 20.96
CA ARG A 231 10.21 -2.36 20.90
C ARG A 231 10.87 -2.47 22.27
N ARG A 232 10.82 -1.41 23.08
CA ARG A 232 11.38 -1.44 24.45
C ARG A 232 10.65 -2.45 25.33
N GLN A 233 9.33 -2.52 25.24
CA GLN A 233 8.51 -3.44 26.04
C GLN A 233 8.70 -4.92 25.65
N ASN A 234 9.08 -5.19 24.40
CA ASN A 234 9.19 -6.54 23.84
C ASN A 234 10.64 -6.99 23.58
N ALA A 235 11.65 -6.23 24.02
CA ALA A 235 13.06 -6.52 23.72
C ALA A 235 13.52 -7.93 24.14
N GLY A 236 12.93 -8.51 25.19
CA GLY A 236 13.22 -9.87 25.66
C GLY A 236 12.25 -10.96 25.19
N LYS A 237 11.28 -10.64 24.32
CA LYS A 237 10.24 -11.57 23.84
C LYS A 237 10.16 -11.63 22.32
N ARG A 238 11.24 -11.23 21.63
CA ARG A 238 11.26 -11.17 20.16
C ARG A 238 11.15 -12.57 19.58
N ASN A 239 10.28 -12.73 18.60
CA ASN A 239 10.22 -13.96 17.82
C ASN A 239 11.50 -14.14 17.00
N GLU A 240 12.15 -15.29 17.12
CA GLU A 240 13.42 -15.61 16.44
C GLU A 240 13.26 -16.48 15.19
N SER A 241 12.02 -16.69 14.71
CA SER A 241 11.76 -17.52 13.54
C SER A 241 12.54 -17.02 12.33
N SER A 242 13.19 -17.93 11.62
CA SER A 242 13.88 -17.62 10.38
C SER A 242 12.88 -17.22 9.30
N LEU A 243 13.38 -16.57 8.24
CA LEU A 243 12.54 -16.18 7.11
C LEU A 243 11.83 -17.39 6.47
N LEU A 244 12.53 -18.54 6.38
CA LEU A 244 11.97 -19.78 5.89
C LEU A 244 10.81 -20.28 6.76
N GLN A 245 10.95 -20.22 8.08
CA GLN A 245 9.89 -20.60 9.02
C GLN A 245 8.67 -19.69 8.88
N LEU A 246 8.87 -18.38 8.76
CA LEU A 246 7.78 -17.41 8.58
C LEU A 246 7.01 -17.65 7.28
N ILE A 247 7.70 -17.89 6.16
CA ILE A 247 7.00 -18.21 4.90
C ILE A 247 6.28 -19.54 4.96
N THR A 248 6.91 -20.56 5.54
CA THR A 248 6.28 -21.88 5.67
C THR A 248 5.00 -21.79 6.49
N THR A 249 5.07 -21.14 7.65
CA THR A 249 3.91 -20.98 8.53
C THR A 249 2.85 -20.01 7.97
N PHE A 250 3.23 -19.04 7.14
CA PHE A 250 2.29 -18.21 6.38
C PHE A 250 1.44 -19.10 5.46
N PHE A 251 2.07 -19.92 4.62
CA PHE A 251 1.34 -20.78 3.68
C PHE A 251 0.50 -21.84 4.39
N LEU A 252 1.03 -22.45 5.45
CA LEU A 252 0.27 -23.38 6.29
C LEU A 252 -0.96 -22.71 6.91
N LYS A 253 -0.80 -21.50 7.46
CA LYS A 253 -1.91 -20.75 8.08
C LYS A 253 -3.03 -20.51 7.09
N PHE A 254 -2.70 -20.12 5.86
CA PHE A 254 -3.68 -19.76 4.85
C PHE A 254 -4.16 -20.93 3.99
N SER A 255 -3.49 -22.09 3.99
CA SER A 255 -3.99 -23.32 3.36
C SER A 255 -5.15 -23.97 4.12
N HIS A 256 -5.32 -23.63 5.40
CA HIS A 256 -6.40 -24.16 6.26
C HIS A 256 -7.60 -23.21 6.36
N LEU A 257 -7.66 -22.12 5.58
CA LEU A 257 -8.80 -21.19 5.65
C LEU A 257 -10.14 -21.85 5.27
N ASP A 258 -10.13 -22.90 4.43
CA ASP A 258 -11.34 -23.63 4.06
C ASP A 258 -12.02 -24.31 5.27
N SER A 259 -11.27 -24.68 6.32
CA SER A 259 -11.83 -25.26 7.54
C SER A 259 -12.42 -24.23 8.52
N TYR A 260 -12.14 -22.94 8.34
CA TYR A 260 -12.71 -21.86 9.17
C TYR A 260 -14.00 -21.26 8.59
N SER A 261 -14.39 -21.65 7.37
CA SER A 261 -15.63 -21.19 6.73
C SER A 261 -16.90 -21.65 7.45
N SER A 262 -16.84 -22.67 8.31
CA SER A 262 -17.99 -23.14 9.10
C SER A 262 -18.20 -22.36 10.40
N ASP A 263 -17.18 -21.70 10.96
CA ASP A 263 -17.26 -20.98 12.23
C ASP A 263 -17.23 -19.45 12.08
N VAL A 264 -16.89 -18.94 10.90
CA VAL A 264 -17.04 -17.53 10.55
C VAL A 264 -18.13 -17.44 9.50
N ASN A 265 -19.38 -17.30 9.96
CA ASN A 265 -20.53 -16.99 9.12
C ASN A 265 -20.34 -15.63 8.43
N ILE A 266 -19.59 -15.61 7.33
CA ILE A 266 -19.56 -14.51 6.37
C ILE A 266 -20.84 -14.64 5.53
N HIS A 267 -21.97 -14.21 6.09
CA HIS A 267 -23.22 -14.12 5.34
C HIS A 267 -23.09 -13.01 4.27
N LEU A 268 -22.76 -13.44 3.06
CA LEU A 268 -22.91 -12.69 1.81
C LEU A 268 -24.37 -12.82 1.34
N HIS A 269 -25.32 -12.11 1.95
CA HIS A 269 -26.55 -11.60 1.33
C HIS A 269 -27.34 -10.80 2.36
N GLY A 270 -27.85 -9.64 1.95
CA GLY A 270 -28.55 -8.71 2.84
C GLY A 270 -29.96 -9.18 3.22
N ALA A 271 -30.26 -9.13 4.51
CA ALA A 271 -31.43 -8.47 5.11
C ALA A 271 -31.36 -8.67 6.64
N ASP A 272 -31.57 -7.58 7.38
CA ASP A 272 -31.93 -7.45 8.79
C ASP A 272 -31.71 -8.64 9.75
N GLN A 273 -30.86 -8.44 10.77
CA GLN A 273 -31.24 -8.34 12.19
C GLN A 273 -29.98 -8.32 13.11
N ALA A 274 -29.98 -7.33 14.01
CA ALA A 274 -29.37 -7.24 15.35
C ALA A 274 -27.93 -7.75 15.66
N ASN A 275 -27.14 -6.83 16.24
CA ASN A 275 -25.86 -7.00 16.98
C ASN A 275 -26.00 -8.00 18.16
N PRO A 276 -24.95 -8.72 18.63
CA PRO A 276 -23.75 -8.08 19.21
C PRO A 276 -22.42 -8.82 18.96
N GLY A 277 -21.40 -8.07 18.55
CA GLY A 277 -20.01 -8.54 18.52
C GLY A 277 -19.21 -7.80 17.47
N GLN A 278 -18.78 -6.57 17.77
CA GLN A 278 -17.90 -5.85 16.87
C GLN A 278 -16.61 -6.68 16.68
N PRO A 279 -16.27 -7.09 15.44
CA PRO A 279 -15.02 -7.79 15.20
C PRO A 279 -13.86 -6.92 15.65
N THR A 280 -12.86 -7.54 16.27
CA THR A 280 -11.59 -6.89 16.63
C THR A 280 -11.02 -6.19 15.39
N LEU A 281 -10.20 -5.16 15.57
CA LEU A 281 -9.60 -4.42 14.45
C LEU A 281 -8.88 -5.36 13.46
N ASP A 282 -8.30 -6.45 13.94
CA ASP A 282 -7.66 -7.48 13.12
C ASP A 282 -8.70 -8.32 12.33
N GLY A 283 -9.87 -8.62 12.92
CA GLY A 283 -11.02 -9.21 12.22
C GLY A 283 -11.65 -8.25 11.20
N GLN A 284 -11.63 -6.95 11.46
CA GLN A 284 -12.05 -5.92 10.49
C GLN A 284 -11.09 -5.81 9.32
N ILE A 285 -9.77 -5.99 9.53
CA ILE A 285 -8.77 -6.07 8.47
C ILE A 285 -9.03 -7.28 7.57
N LEU A 286 -9.32 -8.45 8.14
CA LEU A 286 -9.68 -9.65 7.36
C LEU A 286 -10.99 -9.45 6.59
N LEU A 287 -12.02 -8.87 7.23
CA LEU A 287 -13.28 -8.49 6.59
C LEU A 287 -13.09 -7.42 5.49
N LEU A 288 -12.14 -6.49 5.65
CA LEU A 288 -11.78 -5.49 4.65
C LEU A 288 -11.02 -6.09 3.46
N VAL A 289 -10.19 -7.11 3.68
CA VAL A 289 -9.51 -7.88 2.63
C VAL A 289 -10.54 -8.70 1.84
N CYS A 290 -11.49 -9.34 2.50
CA CYS A 290 -12.58 -10.08 1.85
C CYS A 290 -13.58 -9.17 1.12
N ARG A 291 -13.94 -8.00 1.68
CA ARG A 291 -14.94 -7.08 1.09
C ARG A 291 -14.43 -6.21 -0.07
N ARG A 292 -13.11 -6.13 -0.30
CA ARG A 292 -12.51 -5.32 -1.39
C ARG A 292 -11.93 -6.15 -2.53
N SER A 293 -12.10 -7.47 -2.48
CA SER A 293 -11.64 -8.42 -3.51
C SER A 293 -12.78 -8.89 -4.42
N ILE A 294 -13.89 -8.14 -4.47
CA ILE A 294 -15.02 -8.29 -5.41
C ILE A 294 -15.35 -6.91 -5.97
#